data_AF-A0A8S3X177-F1
#
_entry.id   AF-A0A8S3X177-F1
#
_cell.length_a   1.000
_cell.length_b   1.000
_cell.length_c   1.000
_cell.angle_alpha   90.00
_cell.angle_beta   90.00
_cell.angle_gamma   90.00
#
_symmetry.space_group_name_H-M   'P 1'
#
loop_
_entity.id
_entity.type
_entity.pdbx_description
1 polymer ?
#
loop_
_entity_poly.entity_id
_entity_poly.type
_entity_poly.pdbx_seq_one_letter_code
_entity_poly.pdbx_strand_id
1 'polypeptide(L)'
;MSVQRSPTGGSQPDISKMSDLVSDSSITFRKRKLPFGVECACSEELGGMRSELSRISSLLEKYIVSNELILKTMQENITDIKNQIADIKLTNERSHSAMQVKMESLESDLNKLKISSKSAPITLENELILGEQIIQEIQQRKNREKNIVLVGLPEQIASTPEDRLSKDEAEVFKTISSREPELGAPAPIHLDKFTLASTYADFTTSFQPGVPLRLRDVTPYPT
;
A
#
# COMPACT_ATOMS: atom_id res chain seq x y z
N MET A 1 -44.56 52.20 -78.31
CA MET A 1 -43.74 53.14 -77.53
C MET A 1 -42.50 52.39 -77.06
N SER A 2 -41.32 52.75 -77.58
CA SER A 2 -40.06 52.06 -77.33
C SER A 2 -39.33 52.72 -76.16
N VAL A 3 -39.07 51.98 -75.08
CA VAL A 3 -38.38 52.48 -73.89
C VAL A 3 -36.89 52.22 -74.06
N GLN A 4 -36.15 53.26 -74.46
CA GLN A 4 -34.69 53.28 -74.42
C GLN A 4 -34.21 53.16 -72.96
N ARG A 5 -33.51 52.07 -72.64
CA ARG A 5 -32.74 51.96 -71.39
C ARG A 5 -31.32 52.49 -71.65
N SER A 6 -30.93 53.53 -70.93
CA SER A 6 -29.55 54.01 -70.89
C SER A 6 -28.64 52.95 -70.27
N PRO A 7 -27.48 52.64 -70.87
CA PRO A 7 -26.49 51.80 -70.22
C PRO A 7 -25.77 52.64 -69.17
N THR A 8 -26.18 52.56 -67.91
CA THR A 8 -25.33 53.02 -66.79
C THR A 8 -24.22 52.01 -66.58
N GLY A 9 -23.31 51.94 -67.56
CA GLY A 9 -21.99 51.33 -67.41
C GLY A 9 -21.11 52.28 -66.62
N GLY A 10 -21.30 52.29 -65.30
CA GLY A 10 -20.36 52.92 -64.39
C GLY A 10 -19.11 52.05 -64.31
N SER A 11 -18.05 52.48 -64.99
CA SER A 11 -16.73 51.88 -64.88
C SER A 11 -16.35 51.80 -63.40
N GLN A 12 -16.21 50.58 -62.89
CA GLN A 12 -15.71 50.35 -61.55
C GLN A 12 -14.30 50.98 -61.47
N PRO A 13 -14.00 51.83 -60.48
CA PRO A 13 -12.66 52.40 -60.36
C PRO A 13 -11.66 51.26 -60.18
N ASP A 14 -10.67 51.21 -61.06
CA ASP A 14 -9.62 50.19 -61.04
C ASP A 14 -8.68 50.45 -59.84
N ILE A 15 -8.89 49.68 -58.78
CA ILE A 15 -8.19 49.75 -57.50
C ILE A 15 -6.82 49.05 -57.53
N SER A 16 -6.44 48.43 -58.65
CA SER A 16 -5.19 47.70 -58.79
C SER A 16 -3.92 48.57 -58.70
N LYS A 17 -4.05 49.90 -58.68
CA LYS A 17 -2.94 50.85 -58.56
C LYS A 17 -2.82 51.57 -57.21
N MET A 18 -3.62 51.22 -56.20
CA MET A 18 -3.59 51.92 -54.90
C MET A 18 -2.48 51.45 -53.93
N SER A 19 -1.50 50.66 -54.36
CA SER A 19 -0.63 49.93 -53.43
C SER A 19 0.51 50.70 -52.77
N ASP A 20 0.92 51.90 -53.19
CA ASP A 20 2.22 52.44 -52.70
C ASP A 20 2.24 53.88 -52.13
N LEU A 21 1.13 54.61 -52.06
CA LEU A 21 1.13 56.00 -51.59
C LEU A 21 -0.03 56.37 -50.66
N VAL A 22 -0.45 55.45 -49.78
CA VAL A 22 -1.55 55.70 -48.83
C VAL A 22 -1.05 55.59 -47.39
N SER A 23 -0.09 56.45 -47.01
CA SER A 23 0.28 56.60 -45.61
C SER A 23 -0.60 57.60 -44.85
N ASP A 24 -1.43 58.44 -45.51
CA ASP A 24 -2.21 59.49 -44.81
C ASP A 24 -3.58 59.85 -45.44
N SER A 25 -4.22 58.95 -46.20
CA SER A 25 -5.60 59.21 -46.64
C SER A 25 -6.59 58.89 -45.53
N SER A 26 -7.01 59.91 -44.79
CA SER A 26 -8.15 59.86 -43.87
C SER A 26 -9.44 59.62 -44.67
N ILE A 27 -9.73 58.35 -44.95
CA ILE A 27 -11.01 57.92 -45.53
C ILE A 27 -12.10 58.25 -44.52
N THR A 28 -12.79 59.36 -44.73
CA THR A 28 -13.96 59.74 -43.96
C THR A 28 -15.16 58.98 -44.50
N PHE A 29 -15.48 57.84 -43.88
CA PHE A 29 -16.75 57.17 -44.12
C PHE A 29 -17.88 58.14 -43.75
N ARG A 30 -18.49 58.79 -44.75
CA ARG A 30 -19.78 59.46 -44.58
C ARG A 30 -20.78 58.38 -44.18
N LYS A 31 -21.02 58.26 -42.87
CA LYS A 31 -22.14 57.47 -42.34
C LYS A 31 -23.41 57.95 -43.05
N ARG A 32 -23.98 57.09 -43.89
CA ARG A 32 -25.36 57.32 -44.36
C ARG A 32 -26.20 57.37 -43.09
N LYS A 33 -26.92 58.48 -42.86
CA LYS A 33 -27.84 58.59 -41.73
C LYS A 33 -28.85 57.46 -41.89
N LEU A 34 -28.77 56.44 -41.03
CA LEU A 34 -29.84 55.47 -40.93
C LEU A 34 -31.12 56.24 -40.58
N PRO A 35 -32.28 55.88 -41.17
CA PRO A 35 -33.55 56.46 -40.78
C PRO A 35 -33.72 56.31 -39.25
N PHE A 36 -33.93 57.44 -38.58
CA PHE A 36 -34.24 57.48 -37.15
C PHE A 36 -35.43 56.53 -36.89
N GLY A 37 -35.24 55.50 -36.08
CA GLY A 37 -36.30 54.59 -35.63
C GLY A 37 -36.33 53.18 -36.24
N VAL A 38 -35.40 52.81 -37.13
CA VAL A 38 -35.27 51.41 -37.55
C VAL A 38 -34.29 50.70 -36.61
N GLU A 39 -34.81 49.93 -35.66
CA GLU A 39 -34.01 48.99 -34.87
C GLU A 39 -33.34 47.99 -35.83
N CYS A 40 -32.01 47.96 -35.79
CA CYS A 40 -31.23 47.08 -36.64
C CYS A 40 -31.35 45.66 -36.09
N ALA A 41 -31.99 44.74 -36.83
CA ALA A 41 -32.13 43.33 -36.45
C ALA A 41 -30.79 42.65 -36.09
N CYS A 42 -29.65 43.18 -36.57
CA CYS A 42 -28.32 42.70 -36.23
C CYS A 42 -27.91 42.93 -34.76
N SER A 43 -28.62 43.78 -33.99
CA SER A 43 -28.25 44.05 -32.58
C SER A 43 -28.44 42.82 -31.70
N GLU A 44 -29.48 42.02 -31.96
CA GLU A 44 -29.76 40.81 -31.18
C GLU A 44 -28.71 39.73 -31.45
N GLU A 45 -28.37 39.49 -32.73
CA GLU A 45 -27.30 38.56 -33.12
C GLU A 45 -25.94 38.97 -32.53
N LEU A 46 -25.61 40.27 -32.55
CA LEU A 46 -24.39 40.80 -31.92
C LEU A 46 -24.40 40.62 -30.39
N GLY A 47 -25.57 40.75 -29.75
CA GLY A 47 -25.74 40.45 -28.33
C GLY A 47 -25.47 38.98 -28.03
N GLY A 48 -26.05 38.07 -28.82
CA GLY A 48 -25.82 36.63 -28.72
C GLY A 48 -24.34 36.26 -28.86
N MET A 49 -23.67 36.75 -29.90
CA MET A 49 -22.23 36.51 -30.10
C MET A 49 -21.37 37.01 -28.94
N ARG A 50 -21.69 38.19 -28.37
CA ARG A 50 -20.98 38.70 -27.19
C ARG A 50 -21.16 37.80 -25.98
N SER A 51 -22.37 37.33 -25.74
CA SER A 51 -22.66 36.43 -24.61
C SER A 51 -21.94 35.08 -24.74
N GLU A 52 -21.90 34.49 -25.94
CA GLU A 52 -21.15 33.26 -26.20
C GLU A 52 -19.64 33.46 -26.07
N LEU A 53 -19.11 34.59 -26.54
CA LEU A 53 -17.70 34.93 -26.37
C LEU A 53 -17.34 35.06 -24.88
N SER A 54 -18.18 35.71 -24.08
CA SER A 54 -18.01 35.79 -22.62
C SER A 54 -18.07 34.41 -21.96
N ARG A 55 -18.98 33.53 -22.41
CA ARG A 55 -19.10 32.15 -21.91
C ARG A 55 -17.84 31.33 -22.21
N ILE A 56 -17.31 31.43 -23.43
CA ILE A 56 -16.07 30.75 -23.84
C ILE A 56 -14.88 31.29 -23.05
N SER A 57 -14.78 32.61 -22.89
CA SER A 57 -13.72 33.24 -22.09
C SER A 57 -13.71 32.71 -20.65
N SER A 58 -14.88 32.65 -20.01
CA SER A 58 -15.02 32.11 -18.65
C SER A 58 -14.61 30.64 -18.56
N LEU A 59 -14.94 29.83 -19.57
CA LEU A 59 -14.55 28.42 -19.61
C LEU A 59 -13.02 28.27 -19.74
N LEU A 60 -12.39 29.09 -20.58
CA LEU A 60 -10.94 29.10 -20.76
C LEU A 60 -10.21 29.51 -19.47
N GLU A 61 -10.70 30.53 -18.76
CA GLU A 61 -10.15 30.94 -17.47
C GLU A 61 -10.21 29.81 -16.44
N LYS A 62 -11.37 29.15 -16.32
CA LYS A 62 -11.54 27.99 -15.42
C LYS A 62 -10.59 26.85 -15.80
N TYR A 63 -10.41 26.60 -17.09
CA TYR A 63 -9.49 25.56 -17.58
C TYR A 63 -8.04 25.89 -17.25
N ILE A 64 -7.61 27.16 -17.40
CA ILE A 64 -6.26 27.62 -17.02
C ILE A 64 -6.02 27.41 -15.51
N VAL A 65 -6.96 27.85 -14.66
CA VAL A 65 -6.85 27.69 -13.20
C VAL A 65 -6.81 26.21 -12.81
N SER A 66 -7.67 25.37 -13.42
CA SER A 66 -7.69 23.93 -13.18
C SER A 66 -6.35 23.28 -13.56
N ASN A 67 -5.77 23.64 -14.71
CA ASN A 67 -4.50 23.10 -15.14
C ASN A 67 -3.34 23.56 -14.24
N GLU A 68 -3.35 24.81 -13.78
CA GLU A 68 -2.36 25.30 -12.82
C GLU A 68 -2.40 24.49 -11.52
N LEU A 69 -3.60 24.19 -11.02
CA LEU A 69 -3.78 23.35 -9.83
C LEU A 69 -3.27 21.93 -10.05
N ILE A 70 -3.60 21.31 -11.19
CA ILE A 70 -3.13 19.95 -11.52
C ILE A 70 -1.59 19.91 -11.56
N LEU A 71 -0.96 20.91 -12.18
CA LEU A 71 0.50 21.00 -12.26
C LEU A 71 1.14 21.16 -10.86
N LYS A 72 0.55 21.99 -9.99
CA LYS A 72 1.01 22.14 -8.60
C LYS A 72 0.93 20.82 -7.84
N THR A 73 -0.21 20.12 -7.90
CA THR A 73 -0.38 18.82 -7.26
C THR A 73 0.58 17.77 -7.80
N MET A 74 0.82 17.75 -9.13
CA MET A 74 1.82 16.85 -9.70
C MET A 74 3.23 17.15 -9.21
N GLN A 75 3.59 18.43 -9.07
CA GLN A 75 4.90 18.85 -8.57
C GLN A 75 5.12 18.47 -7.11
N GLU A 76 4.09 18.60 -6.27
CA GLU A 76 4.10 18.14 -4.88
C GLU A 76 4.29 16.62 -4.82
N ASN A 77 3.49 15.86 -5.56
CA ASN A 77 3.61 14.40 -5.62
C ASN A 77 4.99 13.93 -6.08
N ILE A 78 5.58 14.59 -7.09
CA ILE A 78 6.95 14.28 -7.55
C ILE A 78 7.97 14.55 -6.44
N THR A 79 7.79 15.62 -5.68
CA THR A 79 8.68 15.96 -4.56
C THR A 79 8.59 14.92 -3.44
N ASP A 80 7.38 14.49 -3.11
CA ASP A 80 7.15 13.46 -2.10
C ASP A 80 7.74 12.11 -2.51
N ILE A 81 7.51 11.69 -3.77
CA ILE A 81 8.10 10.45 -4.31
C ILE A 81 9.64 10.53 -4.26
N LYS A 82 10.22 11.68 -4.60
CA LYS A 82 11.67 11.88 -4.53
C LYS A 82 12.21 11.72 -3.12
N ASN A 83 11.51 12.27 -2.12
CA ASN A 83 11.88 12.14 -0.72
C ASN A 83 11.77 10.68 -0.25
N GLN A 84 10.68 9.98 -0.58
CA GLN A 84 10.52 8.55 -0.27
C GLN A 84 11.64 7.69 -0.87
N ILE A 85 12.04 7.96 -2.12
CA ILE A 85 13.16 7.24 -2.77
C ILE A 85 14.48 7.49 -2.02
N ALA A 86 14.72 8.73 -1.56
CA ALA A 86 15.91 9.06 -0.78
C ALA A 86 15.93 8.31 0.56
N ASP A 87 14.80 8.23 1.26
CA ASP A 87 14.68 7.50 2.53
C ASP A 87 14.86 5.99 2.37
N ILE A 88 14.26 5.40 1.33
CA ILE A 88 14.46 3.98 0.98
C ILE A 88 15.95 3.71 0.72
N LYS A 89 16.61 4.58 -0.05
CA LYS A 89 18.04 4.44 -0.35
C LYS A 89 18.89 4.46 0.92
N LEU A 90 18.67 5.43 1.80
CA LEU A 90 19.39 5.55 3.08
C LEU A 90 19.14 4.33 3.99
N THR A 91 17.90 3.85 4.05
CA THR A 91 17.54 2.67 4.85
C THR A 91 18.22 1.41 4.32
N ASN A 92 18.29 1.25 2.99
CA ASN A 92 18.93 0.11 2.36
C ASN A 92 20.46 0.12 2.60
N GLU A 93 21.11 1.28 2.48
CA GLU A 93 22.53 1.45 2.80
C GLU A 93 22.82 1.06 4.26
N ARG A 94 22.00 1.51 5.22
CA ARG A 94 22.14 1.15 6.64
C ARG A 94 21.94 -0.35 6.88
N SER A 95 20.93 -0.95 6.25
CA SER A 95 20.67 -2.40 6.37
C SER A 95 21.84 -3.21 5.80
N HIS A 96 22.39 -2.80 4.67
CA HIS A 96 23.55 -3.45 4.06
C HIS A 96 24.78 -3.37 4.98
N SER A 97 25.09 -2.21 5.54
CA SER A 97 26.18 -2.07 6.51
C SER A 97 25.97 -2.93 7.75
N ALA A 98 24.76 -3.00 8.29
CA ALA A 98 24.44 -3.84 9.44
C ALA A 98 24.60 -5.34 9.13
N MET A 99 24.19 -5.77 7.94
CA MET A 99 24.38 -7.15 7.46
C MET A 99 25.87 -7.49 7.31
N GLN A 100 26.66 -6.57 6.75
CA GLN A 100 28.10 -6.75 6.59
C GLN A 100 28.80 -6.94 7.94
N VAL A 101 28.50 -6.10 8.94
CA VAL A 101 29.06 -6.24 10.29
C VAL A 101 28.70 -7.58 10.92
N LYS A 102 27.44 -8.05 10.77
CA LYS A 102 27.03 -9.37 11.27
C LYS A 102 27.77 -10.51 10.56
N MET A 103 27.96 -10.39 9.24
CA MET A 103 28.68 -11.39 8.45
C MET A 103 30.14 -11.49 8.90
N GLU A 104 30.83 -10.36 9.06
CA GLU A 104 32.20 -10.30 9.59
C GLU A 104 32.30 -10.89 11.01
N SER A 105 31.32 -10.63 11.87
CA SER A 105 31.25 -11.24 13.21
C SER A 105 31.10 -12.77 13.14
N LEU A 106 30.21 -13.28 12.30
CA LEU A 106 30.00 -14.72 12.13
C LEU A 106 31.23 -15.41 11.54
N GLU A 107 31.90 -14.79 10.58
CA GLU A 107 33.17 -15.27 10.04
C GLU A 107 34.25 -15.33 11.12
N SER A 108 34.33 -14.32 11.99
CA SER A 108 35.23 -14.33 13.16
C SER A 108 34.94 -15.50 14.09
N ASP A 109 33.68 -15.75 14.41
CA ASP A 109 33.28 -16.83 15.33
C ASP A 109 33.52 -18.22 14.73
N LEU A 110 33.26 -18.40 13.43
CA LEU A 110 33.60 -19.64 12.72
C LEU A 110 35.11 -19.91 12.74
N ASN A 111 35.93 -18.86 12.55
CA ASN A 111 37.38 -18.99 12.62
C ASN A 111 37.86 -19.39 14.03
N LYS A 112 37.27 -18.82 15.09
CA LYS A 112 37.56 -19.22 16.48
C LYS A 112 37.22 -20.68 16.74
N LEU A 113 36.04 -21.14 16.31
CA LEU A 113 35.61 -22.53 16.47
C LEU A 113 36.54 -23.50 15.73
N LYS A 114 36.96 -23.15 14.52
CA LYS A 114 37.91 -23.96 13.73
C LYS A 114 39.25 -24.15 14.46
N ILE A 115 39.73 -23.12 15.14
CA ILE A 115 40.96 -23.18 15.94
C ILE A 115 40.74 -24.04 17.20
N SER A 116 39.60 -23.89 17.87
CA SER A 116 39.26 -24.66 19.08
C SER A 116 39.09 -26.16 18.82
N SER A 117 38.65 -26.58 17.63
CA SER A 117 38.45 -28.01 17.29
C SER A 117 39.75 -28.83 17.15
N LYS A 118 40.93 -28.18 17.20
CA LYS A 118 42.23 -28.87 17.16
C LYS A 118 42.64 -29.49 18.51
N SER A 119 41.81 -29.38 19.55
CA SER A 119 42.13 -29.94 20.87
C SER A 119 41.77 -31.43 20.97
N ALA A 120 42.82 -32.24 21.12
CA ALA A 120 42.86 -33.67 21.45
C ALA A 120 42.21 -34.64 20.44
N PRO A 121 42.90 -35.74 20.08
CA PRO A 121 42.29 -36.82 19.31
C PRO A 121 41.18 -37.44 20.18
N ILE A 122 39.94 -37.11 19.85
CA ILE A 122 38.77 -37.81 20.35
C ILE A 122 38.89 -39.24 19.82
N THR A 123 39.02 -40.21 20.72
CA THR A 123 38.95 -41.63 20.36
C THR A 123 37.60 -41.88 19.69
N LEU A 124 37.61 -42.60 18.56
CA LEU A 124 36.42 -42.88 17.73
C LEU A 124 35.21 -43.41 18.53
N GLU A 125 35.48 -44.12 19.63
CA GLU A 125 34.47 -44.59 20.59
C GLU A 125 33.68 -43.47 21.27
N ASN A 126 34.34 -42.38 21.71
CA ASN A 126 33.67 -41.28 22.38
C ASN A 126 32.78 -40.48 21.42
N GLU A 127 33.16 -40.41 20.14
CA GLU A 127 32.36 -39.73 19.11
C GLU A 127 31.09 -40.51 18.76
N LEU A 128 31.19 -41.85 18.69
CA LEU A 128 30.03 -42.74 18.52
C LEU A 128 29.07 -42.67 19.71
N ILE A 129 29.58 -42.68 20.94
CA ILE A 129 28.76 -42.56 22.16
C ILE A 129 28.03 -41.21 22.19
N LEU A 130 28.71 -40.12 21.84
CA LEU A 130 28.09 -38.79 21.80
C LEU A 130 27.03 -38.71 20.69
N GLY A 131 27.30 -39.28 19.52
CA GLY A 131 26.35 -39.36 18.42
C GLY A 131 25.08 -40.11 18.80
N GLU A 132 25.21 -41.24 19.50
CA GLU A 132 24.07 -42.03 19.98
C GLU A 132 23.26 -41.27 21.04
N GLN A 133 23.91 -40.59 21.98
CA GLN A 133 23.23 -39.74 22.97
C GLN A 133 22.44 -38.61 22.30
N ILE A 134 23.01 -37.95 21.29
CA ILE A 134 22.32 -36.88 20.54
C ILE A 134 21.11 -37.43 19.81
N ILE A 135 21.24 -38.58 19.13
CA ILE A 135 20.13 -39.22 18.41
C ILE A 135 19.01 -39.62 19.38
N GLN A 136 19.36 -40.22 20.53
CA GLN A 136 18.38 -40.58 21.56
C GLN A 136 17.65 -39.35 22.10
N GLU A 137 18.36 -38.27 22.42
CA GLU A 137 17.77 -37.03 22.90
C GLU A 137 16.81 -36.42 21.85
N ILE A 138 17.19 -36.39 20.57
CA ILE A 138 16.32 -35.90 19.49
C ILE A 138 15.04 -36.74 19.39
N GLN A 139 15.15 -38.07 19.46
CA GLN A 139 14.00 -38.96 19.44
C GLN A 139 13.10 -38.75 20.67
N GLN A 140 13.69 -38.59 21.86
CA GLN A 140 12.94 -38.27 23.08
C GLN A 140 12.20 -36.95 22.96
N ARG A 141 12.84 -35.89 22.43
CA ARG A 141 12.19 -34.60 22.18
C ARG A 141 11.03 -34.73 21.22
N LYS A 142 11.22 -35.42 20.09
CA LYS A 142 10.17 -35.67 19.09
C LYS A 142 8.99 -36.44 19.67
N ASN A 143 9.25 -37.36 20.60
CA ASN A 143 8.20 -38.10 21.29
C ASN A 143 7.47 -37.25 22.34
N ARG A 144 8.17 -36.34 23.04
CA ARG A 144 7.58 -35.42 24.03
C ARG A 144 6.88 -34.21 23.41
N GLU A 145 7.27 -33.80 22.20
CA GLU A 145 6.66 -32.66 21.49
C GLU A 145 5.18 -32.90 21.15
N LYS A 146 4.79 -34.18 21.00
CA LYS A 146 3.38 -34.57 20.81
C LYS A 146 2.59 -34.67 22.12
N ASN A 147 3.25 -34.51 23.27
CA ASN A 147 2.67 -34.71 24.60
C ASN A 147 2.49 -33.38 25.36
N ILE A 148 2.30 -32.27 24.65
CA ILE A 148 1.98 -30.98 25.26
C ILE A 148 0.46 -30.79 25.19
N VAL A 149 -0.19 -30.72 26.35
CA VAL A 149 -1.62 -30.44 26.46
C VAL A 149 -1.80 -28.96 26.84
N LEU A 150 -2.41 -28.19 25.94
CA LEU A 150 -2.80 -26.80 26.20
C LEU A 150 -4.24 -26.78 26.70
N VAL A 151 -4.45 -26.34 27.94
CA VAL A 151 -5.78 -26.18 28.55
C VAL A 151 -6.06 -24.69 28.71
N GLY A 152 -7.10 -24.19 28.05
CA GLY A 152 -7.59 -22.83 28.26
C GLY A 152 -8.54 -22.81 29.45
N LEU A 153 -8.20 -22.05 30.49
CA LEU A 153 -9.05 -21.83 31.67
C LEU A 153 -9.60 -20.40 31.70
N PRO A 154 -10.81 -20.20 32.24
CA PRO A 154 -11.31 -18.85 32.53
C PRO A 154 -10.47 -18.18 33.62
N GLU A 155 -10.32 -16.86 33.55
CA GLU A 155 -9.54 -16.09 34.53
C GLU A 155 -10.18 -16.15 35.94
N GLN A 156 -9.40 -16.57 36.94
CA GLN A 156 -9.88 -16.71 38.32
C GLN A 156 -9.92 -15.36 39.05
N ILE A 157 -11.07 -15.05 39.65
CA ILE A 157 -11.32 -13.81 40.41
C ILE A 157 -11.02 -14.02 41.92
N ALA A 158 -9.99 -14.79 42.28
CA ALA A 158 -9.61 -14.95 43.68
C ALA A 158 -8.66 -13.83 44.13
N SER A 159 -8.79 -13.39 45.40
CA SER A 159 -8.07 -12.25 45.96
C SER A 159 -6.60 -12.53 46.26
N THR A 160 -6.24 -13.78 46.48
CA THR A 160 -4.88 -14.22 46.82
C THR A 160 -4.28 -15.04 45.67
N PRO A 161 -2.99 -14.87 45.36
CA PRO A 161 -2.35 -15.61 44.27
C PRO A 161 -2.33 -17.12 44.49
N GLU A 162 -2.20 -17.57 45.75
CA GLU A 162 -2.19 -18.99 46.12
C GLU A 162 -3.54 -19.66 45.83
N ASP A 163 -4.66 -19.01 46.17
CA ASP A 163 -5.99 -19.55 45.92
C ASP A 163 -6.33 -19.60 44.42
N ARG A 164 -5.81 -18.64 43.63
CA ARG A 164 -5.96 -18.69 42.15
C ARG A 164 -5.24 -19.90 41.59
N LEU A 165 -3.97 -20.10 41.98
CA LEU A 165 -3.15 -21.21 41.51
C LEU A 165 -3.80 -22.56 41.87
N SER A 166 -4.26 -22.73 43.11
CA SER A 166 -4.90 -23.97 43.54
C SER A 166 -6.19 -24.27 42.78
N LYS A 167 -6.99 -23.24 42.43
CA LYS A 167 -8.19 -23.39 41.61
C LYS A 167 -7.86 -23.76 40.16
N ASP A 168 -6.88 -23.08 39.56
CA ASP A 168 -6.43 -23.39 38.21
C ASP A 168 -5.93 -24.83 38.12
N GLU A 169 -5.09 -25.26 39.06
CA GLU A 169 -4.60 -26.65 39.13
C GLU A 169 -5.75 -27.67 39.25
N ALA A 170 -6.74 -27.40 40.12
CA ALA A 170 -7.90 -28.27 40.27
C ALA A 170 -8.76 -28.33 39.00
N GLU A 171 -8.92 -27.22 38.27
CA GLU A 171 -9.71 -27.13 37.04
C GLU A 171 -8.98 -27.79 35.86
N VAL A 172 -7.66 -27.60 35.75
CA VAL A 172 -6.81 -28.34 34.81
C VAL A 172 -6.95 -29.84 35.07
N PHE A 173 -6.79 -30.27 36.33
CA PHE A 173 -6.88 -31.68 36.69
C PHE A 173 -8.25 -32.27 36.35
N LYS A 174 -9.33 -31.58 36.72
CA LYS A 174 -10.70 -31.97 36.37
C LYS A 174 -10.90 -32.11 34.86
N THR A 175 -10.39 -31.17 34.08
CA THR A 175 -10.51 -31.17 32.62
C THR A 175 -9.77 -32.36 32.02
N ILE A 176 -8.54 -32.61 32.46
CA ILE A 176 -7.71 -33.72 31.97
C ILE A 176 -8.32 -35.08 32.36
N SER A 177 -8.69 -35.26 33.64
CA SER A 177 -9.29 -36.51 34.13
C SER A 177 -10.64 -36.84 33.50
N SER A 178 -11.40 -35.83 33.06
CA SER A 178 -12.68 -36.05 32.36
C SER A 178 -12.52 -36.62 30.95
N ARG A 179 -11.35 -36.43 30.32
CA ARG A 179 -11.11 -36.77 28.92
C ARG A 179 -10.35 -38.09 28.76
N GLU A 180 -9.38 -38.35 29.63
CA GLU A 180 -8.62 -39.61 29.66
C GLU A 180 -8.37 -40.05 31.12
N PRO A 181 -9.24 -40.89 31.70
CA PRO A 181 -9.12 -41.33 33.10
C PRO A 181 -7.93 -42.27 33.35
N GLU A 182 -7.32 -42.83 32.31
CA GLU A 182 -6.16 -43.74 32.41
C GLU A 182 -4.80 -43.02 32.34
N LEU A 183 -4.76 -41.75 31.93
CA LEU A 183 -3.54 -40.95 32.01
C LEU A 183 -3.36 -40.53 33.47
N GLY A 184 -2.34 -41.08 34.14
CA GLY A 184 -1.94 -40.65 35.47
C GLY A 184 -1.73 -39.14 35.56
N ALA A 185 -1.75 -38.59 36.79
CA ALA A 185 -1.66 -37.15 37.03
C ALA A 185 -0.49 -36.52 36.25
N PRO A 186 -0.74 -35.54 35.36
CA PRO A 186 0.34 -34.87 34.63
C PRO A 186 1.21 -34.10 35.62
N ALA A 187 2.53 -34.17 35.43
CA ALA A 187 3.45 -33.36 36.22
C ALA A 187 3.30 -31.89 35.80
N PRO A 188 2.94 -30.98 36.71
CA PRO A 188 2.84 -29.56 36.38
C PRO A 188 4.21 -29.02 36.01
N ILE A 189 4.33 -28.39 34.85
CA ILE A 189 5.53 -27.64 34.45
C ILE A 189 5.20 -26.17 34.62
N HIS A 190 5.87 -25.51 35.57
CA HIS A 190 5.73 -24.07 35.74
C HIS A 190 6.49 -23.36 34.61
N LEU A 191 5.74 -22.80 33.67
CA LEU A 191 6.29 -21.90 32.66
C LEU A 191 6.44 -20.53 33.35
N ASP A 192 7.62 -20.27 33.91
CA ASP A 192 7.98 -18.93 34.38
C ASP A 192 7.67 -17.90 33.29
N LYS A 193 7.17 -16.73 33.71
CA LYS A 193 6.70 -15.62 32.86
C LYS A 193 7.47 -15.57 31.53
N PHE A 194 6.87 -16.15 30.50
CA PHE A 194 7.26 -15.83 29.14
C PHE A 194 6.86 -14.37 28.97
N THR A 195 7.85 -13.49 28.96
CA THR A 195 7.70 -12.18 28.33
C THR A 195 7.38 -12.51 26.88
N LEU A 196 6.09 -12.59 26.56
CA LEU A 196 5.59 -12.54 25.20
C LEU A 196 6.07 -11.20 24.66
N ALA A 197 7.30 -11.18 24.15
CA ALA A 197 7.72 -10.17 23.21
C ALA A 197 6.63 -10.21 22.15
N SER A 198 5.92 -9.09 22.02
CA SER A 198 4.79 -8.94 21.13
C SER A 198 5.26 -9.02 19.67
N THR A 199 5.57 -10.21 19.21
CA THR A 199 5.55 -10.57 17.79
C THR A 199 4.15 -11.08 17.46
N TYR A 200 3.16 -10.21 17.69
CA TYR A 200 1.92 -10.23 16.91
C TYR A 200 2.23 -9.53 15.58
N ALA A 201 2.99 -10.22 14.73
CA ALA A 201 3.05 -9.97 13.31
C ALA A 201 3.09 -11.35 12.64
N ASP A 202 2.15 -11.59 11.73
CA ASP A 202 2.15 -12.68 10.76
C ASP A 202 1.53 -14.04 11.14
N PHE A 203 0.53 -14.05 12.03
CA PHE A 203 -0.52 -15.09 12.00
C PHE A 203 -1.88 -14.51 11.59
N THR A 204 -1.90 -13.73 10.51
CA THR A 204 -3.12 -13.55 9.71
C THR A 204 -3.37 -14.84 8.94
N THR A 205 -4.00 -15.80 9.61
CA THR A 205 -4.75 -16.84 8.92
C THR A 205 -5.75 -16.13 8.00
N SER A 206 -5.64 -16.36 6.71
CA SER A 206 -6.58 -15.92 5.70
C SER A 206 -7.92 -16.61 5.93
N PHE A 207 -8.70 -16.06 6.87
CA PHE A 207 -10.10 -16.41 7.05
C PHE A 207 -10.83 -15.87 5.82
N GLN A 208 -11.04 -16.71 4.82
CA GLN A 208 -11.99 -16.39 3.75
C GLN A 208 -13.40 -16.60 4.30
N PRO A 209 -14.20 -15.55 4.49
CA PRO A 209 -15.59 -15.72 4.87
C PRO A 209 -16.34 -16.39 3.71
N GLY A 210 -16.80 -17.62 3.90
CA GLY A 210 -17.69 -18.29 2.95
C GLY A 210 -17.36 -19.74 2.58
N VAL A 211 -16.29 -20.35 3.11
CA VAL A 211 -16.03 -21.78 2.87
C VAL A 211 -16.71 -22.61 3.96
N PRO A 212 -17.77 -23.39 3.66
CA PRO A 212 -18.37 -24.29 4.64
C PRO A 212 -17.35 -25.36 5.04
N LEU A 213 -17.18 -25.53 6.36
CA LEU A 213 -16.37 -26.59 6.95
C LEU A 213 -16.94 -27.94 6.50
N ARG A 214 -16.29 -28.60 5.55
CA ARG A 214 -16.53 -30.03 5.31
C ARG A 214 -15.96 -30.79 6.50
N LEU A 215 -16.83 -31.41 7.29
CA LEU A 215 -16.45 -32.50 8.17
C LEU A 215 -15.66 -33.51 7.32
N ARG A 216 -14.40 -33.75 7.67
CA ARG A 216 -13.66 -34.88 7.14
C ARG A 216 -14.32 -36.14 7.69
N ASP A 217 -14.64 -37.05 6.78
CA ASP A 217 -15.17 -38.36 7.11
C ASP A 217 -14.22 -39.09 8.07
N VAL A 218 -14.75 -39.41 9.24
CA VAL A 218 -14.11 -40.28 10.22
C VAL A 218 -14.23 -41.70 9.69
N THR A 219 -13.15 -42.25 9.17
CA THR A 219 -13.09 -43.69 8.86
C THR A 219 -12.96 -44.46 10.17
N PRO A 220 -13.83 -45.46 10.45
CA PRO A 220 -13.70 -46.29 11.63
C PRO A 220 -12.46 -47.19 11.54
N TYR A 221 -11.78 -47.35 12.68
CA TYR A 221 -10.67 -48.29 12.84
C TYR A 221 -11.14 -49.74 12.60
N PRO A 222 -10.34 -50.59 11.94
CA PRO A 222 -10.62 -52.01 11.86
C PRO A 222 -10.36 -52.66 13.22
N THR A 223 -11.33 -53.46 13.68
CA THR A 223 -11.25 -54.39 14.81
C THR A 223 -10.36 -55.58 14.51
#